data_AF-A0A3N1TZK4-F1
#
_entry.id   AF-A0A3N1TZK4-F1
#
_cell.length_a   1.000
_cell.length_b   1.000
_cell.length_c   1.000
_cell.angle_alpha   90.00
_cell.angle_beta   90.00
_cell.angle_gamma   90.00
#
_symmetry.space_group_name_H-M   'P 1'
#
loop_
_entity.id
_entity.type
_entity.pdbx_description
1 polymer ?
#
loop_
_entity_poly.entity_id
_entity_poly.type
_entity_poly.pdbx_seq_one_letter_code
_entity_poly.pdbx_strand_id
1 'polypeptide(L)'
;MPRPRVEQELSDLWDTADTRVLSAHSSLPSLPLVAYPDPWAKLKAEPDLRVGTVTAMMLGERGGGDRAWGHWMSTRPWSTLKARHLVQLGGDLVRCQAAQRTLAQYIDLAPVGHDSRAVHVRAAEIIEEQLKDIALAIESMSAIEYELLRERTADEHFQDGCLTNFSSHLLKRSQVFTPFEEHRMNHGTWAALPWWSLVVHGRKEQRAVEGFLNRGNLRLGVAAESPDELVISCEEPDLGASWVSARLIFDLRDVVQACELLLLGRRQSVVVDFLTERIDEWDDRQVHLAGSLDLSLGPEIGATLTAVATRALRRLLPDSPGPSLYHEGVPALDRLLGSSRLPRIARCPR
;
A
#
# COMPACT_ATOMS: atom_id res chain seq x y z
N MET A 1 24.02 14.53 4.61
CA MET A 1 23.56 15.70 3.82
C MET A 1 22.52 16.45 4.66
N PRO A 2 22.47 17.79 4.68
CA PRO A 2 21.47 18.52 5.48
C PRO A 2 20.05 18.24 4.99
N ARG A 3 19.12 17.97 5.91
CA ARG A 3 17.70 17.63 5.65
C ARG A 3 17.02 18.52 4.59
N PRO A 4 17.14 19.88 4.64
CA PRO A 4 16.48 20.74 3.65
C PRO A 4 17.00 20.54 2.22
N ARG A 5 18.26 20.11 2.08
CA ARG A 5 18.88 19.88 0.77
C ARG A 5 18.47 18.54 0.17
N VAL A 6 18.19 17.54 1.00
CA VAL A 6 17.64 16.24 0.56
C VAL A 6 16.17 16.40 0.17
N GLU A 7 15.40 17.15 0.96
CA GLU A 7 13.99 17.48 0.63
C GLU A 7 13.91 18.26 -0.68
N GLN A 8 14.80 19.23 -0.87
CA GLN A 8 14.90 20.00 -2.12
C GLN A 8 15.29 19.12 -3.32
N GLU A 9 16.30 18.26 -3.19
CA GLU A 9 16.69 17.36 -4.29
C GLU A 9 15.62 16.31 -4.61
N LEU A 10 14.89 15.78 -3.61
CA LEU A 10 13.77 14.86 -3.83
C LEU A 10 12.57 15.55 -4.49
N SER A 11 12.28 16.79 -4.10
CA SER A 11 11.27 17.61 -4.76
C SER A 11 11.67 17.94 -6.20
N ASP A 12 12.91 18.36 -6.44
CA ASP A 12 13.36 18.85 -7.74
C ASP A 12 13.61 17.73 -8.76
N LEU A 13 14.07 16.55 -8.30
CA LEU A 13 14.43 15.44 -9.19
C LEU A 13 13.29 14.42 -9.37
N TRP A 14 12.49 14.19 -8.33
CA TRP A 14 11.45 13.15 -8.31
C TRP A 14 10.03 13.72 -8.20
N ASP A 15 9.87 15.04 -8.32
CA ASP A 15 8.58 15.76 -8.31
C ASP A 15 7.70 15.41 -7.10
N THR A 16 8.35 15.04 -5.99
CA THR A 16 7.67 14.51 -4.81
C THR A 16 7.20 15.67 -3.94
N ALA A 17 5.97 16.16 -4.16
CA ALA A 17 5.38 17.25 -3.39
C ALA A 17 4.78 16.81 -2.04
N ASP A 18 4.69 15.49 -1.78
CA ASP A 18 4.14 14.98 -0.53
C ASP A 18 5.13 15.22 0.62
N THR A 19 4.81 16.22 1.45
CA THR A 19 5.58 16.59 2.65
C THR A 19 5.78 15.45 3.64
N ARG A 20 4.90 14.44 3.67
CA ARG A 20 5.07 13.24 4.51
C ARG A 20 6.15 12.33 3.95
N VAL A 21 6.18 12.14 2.64
CA VAL A 21 7.18 11.35 1.92
C VAL A 21 8.54 12.04 1.97
N LEU A 22 8.57 13.36 1.75
CA LEU A 22 9.77 14.19 1.89
C LEU A 22 10.32 14.12 3.31
N SER A 23 9.48 14.31 4.33
CA SER A 23 9.86 14.20 5.75
C SER A 23 10.34 12.80 6.13
N ALA A 24 9.71 11.75 5.59
CA ALA A 24 10.09 10.36 5.83
C ALA A 24 11.45 10.01 5.19
N HIS A 25 11.73 10.53 4.00
CA HIS A 25 13.01 10.29 3.31
C HIS A 25 14.14 11.18 3.84
N SER A 26 13.82 12.34 4.40
CA SER A 26 14.79 13.32 4.90
C SER A 26 15.12 13.17 6.39
N SER A 27 14.32 12.40 7.14
CA SER A 27 14.49 12.13 8.57
C SER A 27 15.42 10.97 8.90
N LEU A 28 16.00 10.30 7.89
CA LEU A 28 16.84 9.13 8.11
C LEU A 28 18.16 9.51 8.80
N PRO A 29 18.50 8.90 9.96
CA PRO A 29 19.83 8.99 10.51
C PRO A 29 20.84 8.47 9.48
N SER A 30 22.00 9.11 9.35
CA SER A 30 23.07 8.66 8.45
C SER A 30 23.55 7.22 8.72
N LEU A 31 23.27 6.71 9.92
CA LEU A 31 23.57 5.35 10.35
C LEU A 31 22.46 4.89 11.33
N PRO A 32 21.35 4.33 10.83
CA PRO A 32 20.17 4.02 11.65
C PRO A 32 20.40 2.93 12.71
N LEU A 33 21.52 2.20 12.65
CA LEU A 33 21.87 1.10 13.55
C LEU A 33 23.07 1.37 14.46
N VAL A 34 23.56 2.61 14.60
CA VAL A 34 24.78 2.88 15.41
C VAL A 34 24.63 2.43 16.86
N ALA A 35 23.42 2.53 17.41
CA ALA A 35 23.11 2.12 18.77
C ALA A 35 22.49 0.72 18.85
N TYR A 36 22.25 0.05 17.72
CA TYR A 36 21.64 -1.28 17.72
C TYR A 36 22.69 -2.34 18.12
N PRO A 37 22.48 -3.07 19.23
CA PRO A 37 23.47 -4.02 19.72
C PRO A 37 23.57 -5.25 18.81
N ASP A 38 24.79 -5.66 18.47
CA ASP A 38 25.04 -6.92 17.76
C ASP A 38 24.63 -8.10 18.67
N PRO A 39 23.59 -8.88 18.30
CA PRO A 39 23.14 -10.01 19.10
C PRO A 39 24.26 -11.04 19.33
N TRP A 40 25.20 -11.18 18.39
CA TRP A 40 26.32 -12.11 18.54
C TRP A 40 27.38 -11.61 19.51
N ALA A 41 27.57 -10.29 19.64
CA ALA A 41 28.43 -9.72 20.66
C ALA A 41 27.87 -9.98 22.06
N LYS A 42 26.55 -9.89 22.23
CA LYS A 42 25.85 -10.21 23.47
C LYS A 42 26.02 -11.68 23.87
N LEU A 43 25.89 -12.60 22.91
CA LEU A 43 26.12 -14.03 23.14
C LEU A 43 27.58 -14.35 23.50
N LYS A 44 28.55 -13.66 22.89
CA LYS A 44 29.98 -13.83 23.22
C LYS A 44 30.32 -13.33 24.62
N ALA A 45 29.56 -12.37 25.14
CA ALA A 45 29.76 -11.81 26.48
C ALA A 45 29.07 -12.63 27.59
N GLU A 46 28.22 -13.60 27.24
CA GLU A 46 27.51 -14.43 28.22
C GLU A 46 28.48 -15.38 28.96
N PRO A 47 28.55 -15.30 30.31
CA PRO A 47 29.48 -16.12 31.09
C PRO A 47 29.17 -17.62 31.07
N ASP A 48 27.89 -18.03 30.97
CA ASP A 48 27.55 -19.45 30.84
C ASP A 48 27.59 -19.89 29.37
N LEU A 49 28.65 -20.61 28.99
CA LEU A 49 28.82 -21.16 27.63
C LEU A 49 27.64 -22.02 27.18
N ARG A 50 26.92 -22.69 28.10
CA ARG A 50 25.74 -23.49 27.76
C ARG A 50 24.59 -22.60 27.34
N VAL A 51 24.40 -21.46 28.02
CA VAL A 51 23.41 -20.45 27.64
C VAL A 51 23.76 -19.88 26.27
N GLY A 52 25.00 -19.43 26.07
CA GLY A 52 25.44 -18.90 24.77
C GLY A 52 25.24 -19.89 23.62
N THR A 53 25.56 -21.17 23.85
CA THR A 53 25.38 -22.25 22.86
C THR A 53 23.90 -22.52 22.58
N VAL A 54 23.07 -22.66 23.63
CA VAL A 54 21.63 -22.90 23.48
C VAL A 54 20.97 -21.75 22.74
N THR A 55 21.25 -20.50 23.11
CA THR A 55 20.68 -19.33 22.45
C THR A 55 21.10 -19.24 20.98
N ALA A 56 22.39 -19.48 20.66
CA ALA A 56 22.86 -19.54 19.27
C ALA A 56 22.15 -20.62 18.46
N MET A 57 21.94 -21.80 19.03
CA MET A 57 21.21 -22.90 18.38
C MET A 57 19.73 -22.57 18.15
N MET A 58 19.10 -21.84 19.07
CA MET A 58 17.71 -21.39 18.92
C MET A 58 17.56 -20.30 17.86
N LEU A 59 18.55 -19.42 17.70
CA LEU A 59 18.54 -18.40 16.64
C LEU A 59 18.78 -18.99 15.24
N GLY A 60 19.40 -20.17 15.15
CA GLY A 60 19.64 -20.88 13.88
C GLY A 60 18.60 -21.96 13.59
N GLU A 61 19.04 -23.05 12.98
CA GLU A 61 18.18 -24.13 12.50
C GLU A 61 17.31 -24.78 13.60
N ARG A 62 17.84 -24.99 14.82
CA ARG A 62 17.12 -25.75 15.86
C ARG A 62 15.94 -25.00 16.49
N GLY A 63 16.00 -23.67 16.56
CA GLY A 63 14.83 -22.86 16.95
C GLY A 63 14.02 -22.37 15.76
N GLY A 64 14.31 -22.87 14.55
CA GLY A 64 13.59 -22.50 13.33
C GLY A 64 13.91 -21.10 12.81
N GLY A 65 14.94 -20.43 13.34
CA GLY A 65 15.33 -19.09 12.93
C GLY A 65 15.77 -19.01 11.47
N ASP A 66 16.55 -19.97 10.97
CA ASP A 66 16.96 -20.00 9.56
C ASP A 66 15.78 -20.20 8.61
N ARG A 67 14.80 -21.01 9.02
CA ARG A 67 13.55 -21.20 8.26
C ARG A 67 12.71 -19.93 8.26
N ALA A 68 12.55 -19.28 9.42
CA ALA A 68 11.81 -18.04 9.57
C ALA A 68 12.45 -16.92 8.72
N TRP A 69 13.78 -16.82 8.76
CA TRP A 69 14.55 -15.92 7.91
C TRP A 69 14.34 -16.17 6.43
N GLY A 70 14.47 -17.43 5.99
CA GLY A 70 14.29 -17.80 4.58
C GLY A 70 12.89 -17.47 4.08
N HIS A 71 11.87 -17.75 4.87
CA HIS A 71 10.48 -17.40 4.55
C HIS A 71 10.28 -15.87 4.49
N TRP A 72 10.77 -15.13 5.48
CA TRP A 72 10.64 -13.68 5.52
C TRP A 72 11.34 -13.03 4.32
N MET A 73 12.55 -13.47 3.97
CA MET A 73 13.28 -13.02 2.78
C MET A 73 12.56 -13.35 1.47
N SER A 74 11.94 -14.54 1.36
CA SER A 74 11.22 -14.90 0.12
C SER A 74 9.99 -14.04 -0.11
N THR A 75 9.36 -13.57 0.97
CA THR A 75 8.14 -12.75 0.85
C THR A 75 8.43 -11.36 0.29
N ARG A 76 9.67 -10.84 0.36
CA ARG A 76 9.95 -9.40 0.21
C ARG A 76 10.85 -9.10 -0.98
N PRO A 77 10.62 -7.99 -1.71
CA PRO A 77 11.39 -7.64 -2.90
C PRO A 77 12.72 -6.93 -2.56
N TRP A 78 13.42 -7.32 -1.49
CA TRP A 78 14.60 -6.58 -1.05
C TRP A 78 15.84 -6.89 -1.86
N SER A 79 16.60 -5.84 -2.15
CA SER A 79 18.03 -5.99 -2.39
C SER A 79 18.76 -5.96 -1.05
N THR A 80 19.42 -7.06 -0.69
CA THR A 80 20.25 -7.16 0.54
C THR A 80 21.36 -6.11 0.60
N LEU A 81 21.79 -5.60 -0.56
CA LEU A 81 22.79 -4.54 -0.67
C LEU A 81 22.20 -3.14 -0.43
N LYS A 82 20.98 -2.87 -0.94
CA LYS A 82 20.35 -1.53 -0.84
C LYS A 82 19.57 -1.33 0.46
N ALA A 83 19.07 -2.40 1.06
CA ALA A 83 18.24 -2.37 2.26
C ALA A 83 18.93 -3.08 3.45
N ARG A 84 20.26 -2.99 3.54
CA ARG A 84 21.08 -3.78 4.48
C ARG A 84 20.62 -3.67 5.93
N HIS A 85 20.27 -2.47 6.39
CA HIS A 85 19.81 -2.26 7.77
C HIS A 85 18.43 -2.86 8.03
N LEU A 86 17.50 -2.76 7.07
CA LEU A 86 16.18 -3.41 7.15
C LEU A 86 16.31 -4.93 7.18
N VAL A 87 17.16 -5.46 6.29
CA VAL A 87 17.47 -6.89 6.19
C VAL A 87 18.11 -7.40 7.48
N GLN A 88 19.00 -6.62 8.11
CA GLN A 88 19.59 -6.96 9.40
C GLN A 88 18.53 -6.96 10.52
N LEU A 89 17.83 -5.84 10.74
CA LEU A 89 16.86 -5.71 11.83
C LEU A 89 15.72 -6.72 11.73
N GLY A 90 15.09 -6.81 10.56
CA GLY A 90 13.98 -7.74 10.40
C GLY A 90 14.44 -9.19 10.39
N GLY A 91 15.69 -9.46 10.02
CA GLY A 91 16.29 -10.78 10.17
C GLY A 91 16.52 -11.21 11.61
N ASP A 92 16.98 -10.30 12.43
CA ASP A 92 17.12 -10.54 13.86
C ASP A 92 15.73 -10.68 14.50
N LEU A 93 14.75 -9.87 14.08
CA LEU A 93 13.37 -9.94 14.56
C LEU A 93 12.75 -11.31 14.34
N VAL A 94 12.73 -11.81 13.09
CA VAL A 94 12.07 -13.09 12.79
C VAL A 94 12.79 -14.28 13.40
N ARG A 95 14.12 -14.23 13.52
CA ARG A 95 14.91 -15.25 14.22
C ARG A 95 14.62 -15.26 15.72
N CYS A 96 14.59 -14.08 16.36
CA CYS A 96 14.29 -13.97 17.78
C CYS A 96 12.86 -14.41 18.09
N GLN A 97 11.87 -14.05 17.26
CA GLN A 97 10.48 -14.51 17.41
C GLN A 97 10.33 -16.04 17.24
N ALA A 98 11.09 -16.65 16.31
CA ALA A 98 11.12 -18.10 16.18
C ALA A 98 11.78 -18.76 17.40
N ALA A 99 12.96 -18.27 17.81
CA ALA A 99 13.69 -18.74 18.97
C ALA A 99 12.86 -18.65 20.26
N GLN A 100 12.14 -17.54 20.47
CA GLN A 100 11.28 -17.33 21.65
C GLN A 100 10.18 -18.39 21.73
N ARG A 101 9.48 -18.67 20.62
CA ARG A 101 8.42 -19.69 20.55
C ARG A 101 8.97 -21.08 20.88
N THR A 102 10.14 -21.42 20.34
CA THR A 102 10.76 -22.72 20.60
C THR A 102 11.29 -22.84 22.04
N LEU A 103 11.92 -21.79 22.58
CA LEU A 103 12.41 -21.77 23.96
C LEU A 103 11.27 -21.93 24.97
N ALA A 104 10.12 -21.29 24.74
CA ALA A 104 8.94 -21.47 25.58
C ALA A 104 8.54 -22.95 25.68
N GLN A 105 8.51 -23.67 24.56
CA GLN A 105 8.20 -25.11 24.54
C GLN A 105 9.24 -25.93 25.33
N TYR A 106 10.53 -25.63 25.20
CA TYR A 106 11.58 -26.34 25.95
C TYR A 106 11.52 -26.06 27.46
N ILE A 107 11.16 -24.84 27.86
CA ILE A 107 10.98 -24.48 29.28
C ILE A 107 9.81 -25.24 29.89
N ASP A 108 8.69 -25.35 29.15
CA ASP A 108 7.50 -26.07 29.60
C ASP A 108 7.76 -27.58 29.77
N LEU A 109 8.58 -28.16 28.89
CA LEU A 109 8.93 -29.58 28.91
C LEU A 109 10.02 -29.94 29.94
N ALA A 110 10.80 -28.96 30.41
CA ALA A 110 11.91 -29.21 31.34
C ALA A 110 11.42 -29.30 32.79
N PRO A 111 11.77 -30.35 33.56
CA PRO A 111 11.38 -30.48 34.96
C PRO A 111 11.83 -29.28 35.82
N VAL A 112 10.98 -28.85 36.75
CA VAL A 112 11.31 -27.77 37.69
C VAL A 112 12.50 -28.19 38.56
N GLY A 113 13.54 -27.33 38.62
CA GLY A 113 14.77 -27.59 39.39
C GLY A 113 15.87 -28.32 38.63
N HIS A 114 15.66 -28.69 37.35
CA HIS A 114 16.71 -29.27 36.52
C HIS A 114 17.62 -28.17 35.94
N ASP A 115 18.94 -28.37 35.94
CA ASP A 115 19.93 -27.38 35.47
C ASP A 115 19.70 -26.91 34.03
N SER A 116 19.18 -27.79 33.17
CA SER A 116 18.80 -27.45 31.80
C SER A 116 17.67 -26.43 31.72
N ARG A 117 16.73 -26.43 32.68
CA ARG A 117 15.65 -25.45 32.74
C ARG A 117 16.20 -24.04 32.99
N ALA A 118 17.17 -23.91 33.90
CA ALA A 118 17.83 -22.63 34.17
C ALA A 118 18.53 -22.07 32.92
N VAL A 119 19.19 -22.94 32.15
CA VAL A 119 19.82 -22.57 30.87
C VAL A 119 18.79 -22.09 29.85
N HIS A 120 17.67 -22.81 29.69
CA HIS A 120 16.60 -22.41 28.75
C HIS A 120 15.91 -21.11 29.15
N VAL A 121 15.67 -20.90 30.46
CA VAL A 121 15.11 -19.64 30.98
C VAL A 121 16.04 -18.47 30.69
N ARG A 122 17.33 -18.59 31.01
CA ARG A 122 18.30 -17.52 30.74
C ARG A 122 18.45 -17.26 29.23
N ALA A 123 18.43 -18.30 28.41
CA ALA A 123 18.42 -18.14 26.95
C ALA A 123 17.19 -17.35 26.47
N ALA A 124 16.01 -17.62 27.03
CA ALA A 124 14.79 -16.88 26.71
C ALA A 124 14.85 -15.40 27.14
N GLU A 125 15.44 -15.11 28.30
CA GLU A 125 15.69 -13.74 28.75
C GLU A 125 16.57 -12.96 27.77
N ILE A 126 17.67 -13.56 27.28
CA ILE A 126 18.55 -12.91 26.29
C ILE A 126 17.80 -12.60 24.99
N ILE A 127 16.95 -13.53 24.52
CA ILE A 127 16.10 -13.32 23.34
C ILE A 127 15.08 -12.20 23.58
N GLU A 128 14.46 -12.15 24.75
CA GLU A 128 13.50 -11.10 25.11
C GLU A 128 14.16 -9.73 25.18
N GLU A 129 15.35 -9.64 25.79
CA GLU A 129 16.14 -8.41 25.80
C GLU A 129 16.48 -7.96 24.37
N GLN A 130 16.90 -8.88 23.49
CA GLN A 130 17.17 -8.55 22.09
C GLN A 130 15.91 -8.06 21.35
N LEU A 131 14.74 -8.67 21.60
CA LEU A 131 13.47 -8.21 21.03
C LEU A 131 13.11 -6.79 21.48
N LYS A 132 13.44 -6.41 22.73
CA LYS A 132 13.28 -5.03 23.21
C LYS A 132 14.22 -4.07 22.48
N ASP A 133 15.48 -4.46 22.29
CA ASP A 133 16.46 -3.65 21.56
C ASP A 133 16.05 -3.45 20.09
N ILE A 134 15.48 -4.50 19.46
CA ILE A 134 14.91 -4.41 18.11
C ILE A 134 13.69 -3.48 18.07
N ALA A 135 12.78 -3.57 19.04
CA ALA A 135 11.60 -2.69 19.09
C ALA A 135 12.01 -1.21 19.19
N LEU A 136 12.98 -0.89 20.05
CA LEU A 136 13.53 0.46 20.16
C LEU A 136 14.18 0.94 18.86
N ALA A 137 14.91 0.06 18.17
CA ALA A 137 15.48 0.39 16.87
C ALA A 137 14.38 0.68 15.83
N ILE A 138 13.30 -0.11 15.83
CA ILE A 138 12.15 0.07 14.95
C ILE A 138 11.41 1.40 15.23
N GLU A 139 11.24 1.78 16.49
CA GLU A 139 10.63 3.06 16.87
C GLU A 139 11.39 4.29 16.33
N SER A 140 12.70 4.14 16.10
CA SER A 140 13.53 5.20 15.53
C SER A 140 13.48 5.31 14.00
N MET A 141 12.75 4.41 13.33
CA MET A 141 12.68 4.35 11.87
C MET A 141 11.59 5.25 11.30
N SER A 142 11.71 5.56 10.01
CA SER A 142 10.63 6.24 9.29
C SER A 142 9.39 5.33 9.18
N ALA A 143 8.22 5.93 9.03
CA ALA A 143 6.98 5.19 8.82
C ALA A 143 7.05 4.23 7.60
N ILE A 144 7.77 4.62 6.55
CA ILE A 144 7.96 3.79 5.35
C ILE A 144 8.82 2.55 5.68
N GLU A 145 9.90 2.71 6.42
CA GLU A 145 10.76 1.59 6.81
C GLU A 145 10.06 0.64 7.77
N TYR A 146 9.28 1.17 8.72
CA TYR A 146 8.42 0.37 9.57
C TYR A 146 7.44 -0.48 8.74
N GLU A 147 6.77 0.13 7.77
CA GLU A 147 5.85 -0.56 6.86
C GLU A 147 6.55 -1.66 6.04
N LEU A 148 7.84 -1.49 5.72
CA LEU A 148 8.63 -2.51 5.03
C LEU A 148 9.02 -3.68 5.93
N LEU A 149 9.23 -3.43 7.23
CA LEU A 149 9.66 -4.45 8.21
C LEU A 149 8.50 -5.26 8.78
N ARG A 150 7.38 -4.60 9.07
CA ARG A 150 6.26 -5.24 9.76
C ARG A 150 5.70 -6.39 8.93
N GLU A 151 5.25 -7.44 9.61
CA GLU A 151 4.46 -8.47 8.96
C GLU A 151 3.18 -7.84 8.41
N ARG A 152 2.86 -8.17 7.16
CA ARG A 152 1.63 -7.66 6.53
C ARG A 152 0.49 -8.58 6.86
N THR A 153 -0.70 -7.99 6.98
CA THR A 153 -1.89 -8.76 7.31
C THR A 153 -2.30 -9.63 6.12
N ALA A 154 -3.09 -10.68 6.38
CA ALA A 154 -3.63 -11.53 5.32
C ALA A 154 -4.44 -10.74 4.28
N ASP A 155 -5.10 -9.66 4.70
CA ASP A 155 -5.83 -8.77 3.79
C ASP A 155 -4.89 -7.92 2.93
N GLU A 156 -3.78 -7.44 3.48
CA GLU A 156 -2.79 -6.69 2.71
C GLU A 156 -2.07 -7.56 1.67
N HIS A 157 -1.76 -8.81 2.01
CA HIS A 157 -1.26 -9.79 1.05
C HIS A 157 -2.30 -10.02 -0.06
N PHE A 158 -3.57 -10.22 0.31
CA PHE A 158 -4.66 -10.39 -0.65
C PHE A 158 -4.82 -9.17 -1.57
N GLN A 159 -4.81 -7.95 -1.02
CA GLN A 159 -4.90 -6.70 -1.78
C GLN A 159 -3.78 -6.58 -2.82
N ASP A 160 -2.53 -6.85 -2.43
CA ASP A 160 -1.39 -6.80 -3.32
C ASP A 160 -1.48 -7.83 -4.46
N GLY A 161 -1.89 -9.05 -4.12
CA GLY A 161 -2.13 -10.09 -5.13
C GLY A 161 -3.23 -9.69 -6.11
N CYS A 162 -4.29 -9.04 -5.61
CA CYS A 162 -5.35 -8.49 -6.46
C CYS A 162 -4.81 -7.42 -7.42
N LEU A 163 -4.05 -6.46 -6.92
CA LEU A 163 -3.46 -5.39 -7.73
C LEU A 163 -2.41 -5.89 -8.73
N THR A 164 -1.65 -6.92 -8.36
CA THR A 164 -0.67 -7.57 -9.24
C THR A 164 -1.36 -8.23 -10.43
N ASN A 165 -2.43 -9.00 -10.18
CA ASN A 165 -3.25 -9.58 -11.23
C ASN A 165 -3.92 -8.53 -12.09
N PHE A 166 -4.53 -7.53 -11.46
CA PHE A 166 -5.24 -6.47 -12.17
C PHE A 166 -4.29 -5.70 -13.10
N SER A 167 -3.13 -5.27 -12.60
CA SER A 167 -2.12 -4.58 -13.41
C SER A 167 -1.62 -5.45 -14.56
N SER A 168 -1.33 -6.73 -14.29
CA SER A 168 -0.94 -7.69 -15.33
C SER A 168 -2.02 -7.87 -16.38
N HIS A 169 -3.29 -7.89 -15.96
CA HIS A 169 -4.43 -8.03 -16.84
C HIS A 169 -4.60 -6.82 -17.77
N LEU A 170 -4.46 -5.61 -17.23
CA LEU A 170 -4.52 -4.35 -18.00
C LEU A 170 -3.39 -4.24 -19.03
N LEU A 171 -2.20 -4.76 -18.72
CA LEU A 171 -1.06 -4.77 -19.65
C LEU A 171 -1.21 -5.81 -20.77
N LYS A 172 -1.85 -6.95 -20.50
CA LYS A 172 -1.98 -8.06 -21.46
C LYS A 172 -3.07 -7.83 -22.51
N ARG A 173 -4.11 -7.06 -22.20
CA ARG A 173 -5.24 -6.85 -23.11
C ARG A 173 -5.23 -5.44 -23.67
N SER A 174 -5.45 -5.31 -24.98
CA SER A 174 -5.61 -4.01 -25.62
C SER A 174 -6.81 -3.28 -25.01
N GLN A 175 -6.56 -2.16 -24.35
CA GLN A 175 -7.63 -1.29 -23.87
C GLN A 175 -8.34 -0.69 -25.08
N VAL A 176 -9.66 -0.84 -25.14
CA VAL A 176 -10.48 -0.30 -26.22
C VAL A 176 -10.81 1.14 -25.87
N PHE A 177 -10.46 2.06 -26.76
CA PHE A 177 -10.88 3.44 -26.68
C PHE A 177 -12.32 3.53 -27.17
N THR A 178 -13.20 4.00 -26.31
CA THR A 178 -14.57 4.34 -26.70
C THR A 178 -14.69 5.84 -26.85
N PRO A 179 -15.47 6.33 -27.84
CA PRO A 179 -15.87 7.73 -27.83
C PRO A 179 -16.56 8.05 -26.51
N PHE A 180 -16.41 9.29 -26.03
CA PHE A 180 -17.08 9.75 -24.82
C PHE A 180 -18.60 9.57 -24.97
N GLU A 181 -19.23 8.85 -24.03
CA GLU A 181 -20.69 8.76 -23.97
C GLU A 181 -21.24 10.12 -23.52
N GLU A 182 -22.24 10.61 -24.25
CA GLU A 182 -22.87 11.91 -24.05
C GLU A 182 -23.27 12.15 -22.60
N HIS A 183 -22.85 13.28 -22.01
CA HIS A 183 -23.31 13.74 -20.70
C HIS A 183 -23.05 12.77 -19.54
N ARG A 184 -22.10 11.84 -19.69
CA ARG A 184 -21.75 10.87 -18.66
C ARG A 184 -20.35 11.12 -18.14
N MET A 185 -20.28 11.33 -16.84
CA MET A 185 -19.04 11.24 -16.09
C MET A 185 -18.53 9.80 -16.18
N ASN A 186 -17.23 9.64 -16.43
CA ASN A 186 -16.61 8.32 -16.51
C ASN A 186 -15.45 8.22 -15.53
N HIS A 187 -15.24 7.02 -15.03
CA HIS A 187 -14.05 6.63 -14.30
C HIS A 187 -13.42 5.42 -15.00
N GLY A 188 -12.13 5.22 -14.76
CA GLY A 188 -11.43 4.07 -15.28
C GLY A 188 -9.98 4.06 -14.86
N THR A 189 -9.22 3.23 -15.56
CA THR A 189 -7.77 3.13 -15.38
C THR A 189 -7.04 3.14 -16.72
N TRP A 190 -5.93 3.87 -16.77
CA TRP A 190 -4.94 3.75 -17.83
C TRP A 190 -3.76 2.96 -17.27
N ALA A 191 -3.66 1.69 -17.64
CA ALA A 191 -2.82 0.74 -16.91
C ALA A 191 -3.04 0.88 -15.38
N ALA A 192 -1.98 1.03 -14.57
CA ALA A 192 -2.10 1.19 -13.13
C ALA A 192 -2.37 2.65 -12.66
N LEU A 193 -2.91 3.52 -13.53
CA LEU A 193 -3.22 4.92 -13.21
C LEU A 193 -4.74 5.14 -13.26
N PRO A 194 -5.40 5.38 -12.11
CA PRO A 194 -6.82 5.75 -12.10
C PRO A 194 -7.02 7.14 -12.69
N TRP A 195 -8.10 7.33 -13.43
CA TRP A 195 -8.48 8.60 -14.04
C TRP A 195 -10.00 8.76 -14.00
N TRP A 196 -10.45 9.99 -13.82
CA TRP A 196 -11.85 10.38 -13.83
C TRP A 196 -12.08 11.49 -14.86
N SER A 197 -13.28 11.55 -15.41
CA SER A 197 -13.72 12.64 -16.29
C SER A 197 -15.01 13.24 -15.80
N LEU A 198 -15.00 14.55 -15.62
CA LEU A 198 -16.14 15.34 -15.21
C LEU A 198 -16.54 16.26 -16.36
N VAL A 199 -17.71 16.00 -16.93
CA VAL A 199 -18.30 16.86 -17.96
C VAL A 199 -18.88 18.09 -17.28
N VAL A 200 -18.52 19.27 -17.79
CA VAL A 200 -19.00 20.56 -17.27
C VAL A 200 -19.79 21.33 -18.33
N HIS A 201 -20.88 21.94 -17.86
CA HIS A 201 -21.91 22.56 -18.66
C HIS A 201 -22.03 24.05 -18.38
N GLY A 202 -21.82 24.84 -19.43
CA GLY A 202 -22.03 26.28 -19.41
C GLY A 202 -20.98 27.07 -18.62
N ARG A 203 -21.12 28.40 -18.66
CA ARG A 203 -20.09 29.34 -18.15
C ARG A 203 -19.91 29.29 -16.64
N LYS A 204 -20.91 28.85 -15.88
CA LYS A 204 -20.84 28.80 -14.42
C LYS A 204 -19.95 27.65 -13.95
N GLU A 205 -20.18 26.45 -14.48
CA GLU A 205 -19.37 25.27 -14.16
C GLU A 205 -17.94 25.43 -14.70
N GLN A 206 -17.77 26.04 -15.88
CA GLN A 206 -16.43 26.39 -16.41
C GLN A 206 -15.64 27.30 -15.45
N ARG A 207 -16.27 28.34 -14.89
CA ARG A 207 -15.61 29.20 -13.89
C ARG A 207 -15.28 28.46 -12.59
N ALA A 208 -16.11 27.50 -12.19
CA ALA A 208 -15.83 26.66 -11.02
C ALA A 208 -14.60 25.76 -11.29
N VAL A 209 -14.50 25.18 -12.49
CA VAL A 209 -13.32 24.42 -12.93
C VAL A 209 -12.06 25.28 -12.90
N GLU A 210 -12.10 26.49 -13.45
CA GLU A 210 -10.98 27.43 -13.35
C GLU A 210 -10.60 27.69 -11.89
N GLY A 211 -11.59 27.80 -10.99
CA GLY A 211 -11.37 27.90 -9.55
C GLY A 211 -10.65 26.68 -8.96
N PHE A 212 -11.09 25.46 -9.28
CA PHE A 212 -10.47 24.22 -8.82
C PHE A 212 -9.04 24.06 -9.32
N LEU A 213 -8.81 24.32 -10.60
CA LEU A 213 -7.48 24.22 -11.22
C LEU A 213 -6.50 25.22 -10.61
N ASN A 214 -6.96 26.44 -10.27
CA ASN A 214 -6.13 27.45 -9.64
C ASN A 214 -5.85 27.18 -8.15
N ARG A 215 -6.82 26.63 -7.41
CA ARG A 215 -6.69 26.35 -5.96
C ARG A 215 -6.09 24.98 -5.65
N GLY A 216 -6.13 24.06 -6.61
CA GLY A 216 -5.66 22.69 -6.45
C GLY A 216 -6.50 21.86 -5.48
N ASN A 217 -7.79 22.17 -5.28
CA ASN A 217 -8.63 21.44 -4.34
C ASN A 217 -10.04 21.13 -4.87
N LEU A 218 -10.48 19.89 -4.63
CA LEU A 218 -11.84 19.40 -4.85
C LEU A 218 -12.21 18.58 -3.61
N ARG A 219 -13.37 18.81 -2.99
CA ARG A 219 -13.81 17.98 -1.86
C ARG A 219 -14.50 16.73 -2.39
N LEU A 220 -14.22 15.60 -1.75
CA LEU A 220 -14.86 14.33 -2.07
C LEU A 220 -15.73 13.87 -0.90
N GLY A 221 -16.96 13.50 -1.20
CA GLY A 221 -17.83 12.72 -0.34
C GLY A 221 -17.80 11.25 -0.77
N VAL A 222 -17.75 10.34 0.18
CA VAL A 222 -17.88 8.90 -0.09
C VAL A 222 -19.12 8.39 0.64
N ALA A 223 -20.08 7.86 -0.10
CA ALA A 223 -21.31 7.29 0.44
C ALA A 223 -21.55 5.90 -0.15
N ALA A 224 -21.86 4.93 0.70
CA ALA A 224 -22.38 3.64 0.25
C ALA A 224 -23.88 3.77 0.04
N GLU A 225 -24.35 3.65 -1.21
CA GLU A 225 -25.78 3.67 -1.52
C GLU A 225 -26.43 2.31 -1.31
N SER A 226 -25.65 1.24 -1.50
CA SER A 226 -26.06 -0.13 -1.17
C SER A 226 -24.83 -0.97 -0.81
N PRO A 227 -24.99 -2.22 -0.35
CA PRO A 227 -23.87 -3.15 -0.14
C PRO A 227 -23.05 -3.41 -1.42
N ASP A 228 -23.63 -3.17 -2.59
CA ASP A 228 -23.04 -3.52 -3.89
C ASP A 228 -22.70 -2.29 -4.74
N GLU A 229 -22.97 -1.09 -4.24
CA GLU A 229 -22.78 0.16 -4.99
C GLU A 229 -22.17 1.23 -4.10
N LEU A 230 -21.04 1.78 -4.53
CA LEU A 230 -20.39 2.92 -3.88
C LEU A 230 -20.49 4.16 -4.76
N VAL A 231 -20.91 5.27 -4.16
CA VAL A 231 -20.97 6.56 -4.84
C VAL A 231 -19.96 7.52 -4.24
N ILE A 232 -19.12 8.09 -5.11
CA ILE A 232 -18.20 9.16 -4.76
C ILE A 232 -18.77 10.46 -5.33
N SER A 233 -19.07 11.40 -4.44
CA SER A 233 -19.48 12.75 -4.83
C SER A 233 -18.28 13.70 -4.88
N CYS A 234 -18.23 14.57 -5.88
CA CYS A 234 -17.26 15.68 -5.91
C CYS A 234 -18.01 17.00 -5.69
N GLU A 235 -17.54 17.81 -4.74
CA GLU A 235 -18.17 19.07 -4.32
C GLU A 235 -17.14 20.19 -4.16
N GLU A 236 -17.60 21.43 -4.35
CA GLU A 236 -16.80 22.63 -4.14
C GLU A 236 -16.62 22.94 -2.64
N PRO A 237 -15.39 23.24 -2.17
CA PRO A 237 -15.21 23.78 -0.83
C PRO A 237 -15.76 25.21 -0.71
N ASP A 238 -16.62 25.42 0.29
CA ASP A 238 -16.91 26.71 0.93
C ASP A 238 -17.78 27.73 0.16
N LEU A 239 -18.53 27.30 -0.87
CA LEU A 239 -19.45 28.18 -1.64
C LEU A 239 -20.94 27.76 -1.61
N GLY A 240 -21.31 26.83 -0.73
CA GLY A 240 -22.67 26.28 -0.65
C GLY A 240 -22.90 25.21 -1.72
N ALA A 241 -24.15 24.89 -2.05
CA ALA A 241 -24.53 23.82 -3.01
C ALA A 241 -24.21 24.16 -4.48
N SER A 242 -23.02 24.70 -4.77
CA SER A 242 -22.67 25.33 -6.04
C SER A 242 -22.22 24.34 -7.13
N TRP A 243 -23.14 24.11 -8.06
CA TRP A 243 -23.02 23.95 -9.52
C TRP A 243 -22.25 22.74 -10.10
N VAL A 244 -21.12 22.30 -9.57
CA VAL A 244 -20.43 21.07 -10.05
C VAL A 244 -20.61 19.98 -9.01
N SER A 245 -21.67 19.18 -9.16
CA SER A 245 -21.89 17.96 -8.38
C SER A 245 -21.65 16.77 -9.29
N ALA A 246 -20.55 16.05 -9.07
CA ALA A 246 -20.27 14.81 -9.76
C ALA A 246 -20.62 13.61 -8.90
N ARG A 247 -21.18 12.55 -9.50
CA ARG A 247 -21.41 11.25 -8.85
C ARG A 247 -20.77 10.16 -9.68
N LEU A 248 -19.75 9.50 -9.13
CA LEU A 248 -19.10 8.34 -9.73
C LEU A 248 -19.60 7.08 -9.03
N ILE A 249 -20.15 6.15 -9.80
CA ILE A 249 -20.83 4.95 -9.29
C ILE A 249 -19.96 3.73 -9.57
N PHE A 250 -19.57 3.02 -8.52
CA PHE A 250 -18.81 1.77 -8.61
C PHE A 250 -19.71 0.57 -8.30
N ASP A 251 -19.93 -0.32 -9.29
CA ASP A 251 -20.57 -1.63 -9.07
C ASP A 251 -19.57 -2.60 -8.46
N LEU A 252 -19.75 -2.89 -7.17
CA LEU A 252 -18.87 -3.76 -6.38
C LEU A 252 -19.03 -5.25 -6.71
N ARG A 253 -19.99 -5.61 -7.58
CA ARG A 253 -20.09 -6.96 -8.16
C ARG A 253 -19.22 -7.11 -9.40
N ASP A 254 -18.79 -6.01 -10.01
CA ASP A 254 -17.80 -6.01 -11.07
C ASP A 254 -16.40 -6.06 -10.46
N VAL A 255 -15.71 -7.17 -10.68
CA VAL A 255 -14.35 -7.39 -10.19
C VAL A 255 -13.36 -6.33 -10.69
N VAL A 256 -13.58 -5.76 -11.88
CA VAL A 256 -12.73 -4.72 -12.46
C VAL A 256 -12.90 -3.41 -11.70
N GLN A 257 -14.15 -3.02 -11.41
CA GLN A 257 -14.43 -1.80 -10.66
C GLN A 257 -14.01 -1.92 -9.19
N ALA A 258 -14.15 -3.12 -8.60
CA ALA A 258 -13.62 -3.40 -7.28
C ALA A 258 -12.08 -3.31 -7.23
N CYS A 259 -11.37 -3.78 -8.27
CA CYS A 259 -9.91 -3.63 -8.37
C CYS A 259 -9.48 -2.18 -8.63
N GLU A 260 -10.22 -1.43 -9.44
CA GLU A 260 -10.01 0.01 -9.65
C GLU A 260 -10.16 0.78 -8.35
N LEU A 261 -11.21 0.50 -7.57
CA LEU A 261 -11.44 1.12 -6.28
C LEU A 261 -10.32 0.79 -5.27
N LEU A 262 -9.82 -0.45 -5.29
CA LEU A 262 -8.66 -0.85 -4.48
C LEU A 262 -7.41 -0.07 -4.89
N LEU A 263 -7.14 0.05 -6.19
CA LEU A 263 -6.01 0.80 -6.73
C LEU A 263 -6.09 2.27 -6.31
N LEU A 264 -7.26 2.87 -6.43
CA LEU A 264 -7.56 4.24 -6.01
C LEU A 264 -7.29 4.44 -4.51
N GLY A 265 -7.80 3.53 -3.67
CA GLY A 265 -7.58 3.57 -2.22
C GLY A 265 -6.11 3.44 -1.81
N ARG A 266 -5.35 2.60 -2.53
CA ARG A 266 -3.91 2.40 -2.27
C ARG A 266 -3.05 3.55 -2.77
N ARG A 267 -3.41 4.18 -3.90
CA ARG A 267 -2.70 5.34 -4.44
C ARG A 267 -3.02 6.62 -3.68
N GLN A 268 -4.22 6.74 -3.12
CA GLN A 268 -4.72 7.95 -2.46
C GLN A 268 -4.69 9.20 -3.38
N SER A 269 -4.70 8.98 -4.70
CA SER A 269 -4.59 10.04 -5.71
C SER A 269 -5.35 9.62 -6.98
N VAL A 270 -5.96 10.58 -7.67
CA VAL A 270 -6.59 10.36 -8.97
C VAL A 270 -6.50 11.60 -9.83
N VAL A 271 -6.27 11.42 -11.13
CA VAL A 271 -6.34 12.52 -12.09
C VAL A 271 -7.79 12.72 -12.52
N VAL A 272 -8.27 13.95 -12.39
CA VAL A 272 -9.62 14.37 -12.77
C VAL A 272 -9.53 15.31 -13.98
N ASP A 273 -10.01 14.84 -15.12
CA ASP A 273 -10.12 15.63 -16.33
C ASP A 273 -11.47 16.35 -16.38
N PHE A 274 -11.44 17.67 -16.49
CA PHE A 274 -12.63 18.49 -16.70
C PHE A 274 -12.86 18.68 -18.19
N LEU A 275 -14.02 18.27 -18.67
CA LEU A 275 -14.35 18.25 -20.09
C LEU A 275 -15.49 19.22 -20.39
N THR A 276 -15.33 20.01 -21.45
CA THR A 276 -16.39 20.86 -21.98
C THR A 276 -16.91 20.25 -23.26
N GLU A 277 -18.23 20.32 -23.45
CA GLU A 277 -18.89 19.91 -24.68
C GLU A 277 -19.34 21.15 -25.45
N ARG A 278 -19.02 21.19 -26.75
CA ARG A 278 -19.54 22.17 -27.70
C ARG A 278 -20.18 21.44 -28.86
N ILE A 279 -21.42 21.79 -29.16
CA ILE A 279 -22.09 21.39 -30.40
C ILE A 279 -21.79 22.47 -31.43
N ASP A 280 -21.23 22.11 -32.58
CA ASP A 280 -20.98 23.05 -33.65
C ASP A 280 -22.21 23.28 -34.54
N GLU A 281 -22.06 24.07 -35.60
CA GLU A 281 -23.15 24.45 -36.49
C GLU A 281 -23.69 23.29 -37.34
N TRP A 282 -22.98 22.16 -37.38
CA TRP A 282 -23.33 20.94 -38.12
C TRP A 282 -23.91 19.85 -37.21
N ASP A 283 -24.19 20.19 -35.94
CA ASP A 283 -24.58 19.26 -34.88
C ASP A 283 -23.48 18.24 -34.52
N ASP A 284 -22.23 18.50 -34.97
CA ASP A 284 -21.08 17.69 -34.61
C ASP A 284 -20.60 18.09 -33.20
N ARG A 285 -20.42 17.07 -32.36
CA ARG A 285 -20.03 17.27 -30.95
C ARG A 285 -18.52 17.29 -30.82
N GLN A 286 -18.01 18.40 -30.31
CA GLN A 286 -16.63 18.59 -29.96
C GLN A 286 -16.48 18.57 -28.43
N VAL A 287 -15.79 17.55 -27.94
CA VAL A 287 -15.35 17.47 -26.54
C VAL A 287 -13.99 18.14 -26.44
N HIS A 288 -13.80 19.02 -25.48
CA HIS A 288 -12.52 19.69 -25.22
C HIS A 288 -12.12 19.53 -23.75
N LEU A 289 -10.84 19.22 -23.52
CA LEU A 289 -10.25 19.23 -22.19
C LEU A 289 -10.10 20.69 -21.71
N ALA A 290 -10.84 21.07 -20.68
CA ALA A 290 -10.71 22.37 -20.02
C ALA A 290 -9.49 22.40 -19.08
N GLY A 291 -9.15 21.26 -18.48
CA GLY A 291 -7.95 21.07 -17.68
C GLY A 291 -7.99 19.78 -16.88
N SER A 292 -6.86 19.44 -16.25
CA SER A 292 -6.70 18.24 -15.43
C SER A 292 -6.25 18.64 -14.03
N LEU A 293 -6.80 17.99 -13.02
CA LEU A 293 -6.43 18.16 -11.61
C LEU A 293 -5.93 16.84 -11.05
N ASP A 294 -4.72 16.80 -10.49
CA ASP A 294 -4.31 15.69 -9.65
C ASP A 294 -4.91 15.88 -8.25
N LEU A 295 -5.83 15.00 -7.90
CA LEU A 295 -6.60 15.08 -6.67
C LEU A 295 -6.07 14.09 -5.64
N SER A 296 -5.52 14.64 -4.55
CA SER A 296 -5.18 13.84 -3.37
C SER A 296 -6.45 13.52 -2.56
N LEU A 297 -6.69 12.22 -2.33
CA LEU A 297 -7.83 11.73 -1.55
C LEU A 297 -7.57 11.80 -0.04
N GLY A 298 -6.30 11.71 0.35
CA GLY A 298 -5.87 11.59 1.74
C GLY A 298 -6.11 10.19 2.35
N PRO A 299 -5.57 9.96 3.56
CA PRO A 299 -5.49 8.64 4.16
C PRO A 299 -6.84 8.08 4.62
N GLU A 300 -7.77 8.93 5.07
CA GLU A 300 -9.08 8.51 5.58
C GLU A 300 -9.99 7.98 4.46
N ILE A 301 -10.08 8.73 3.36
CA ILE A 301 -10.78 8.29 2.16
C ILE A 301 -10.07 7.05 1.60
N GLY A 302 -8.74 7.10 1.45
CA GLY A 302 -7.96 5.96 0.96
C GLY A 302 -8.20 4.65 1.72
N ALA A 303 -8.20 4.72 3.06
CA ALA A 303 -8.50 3.57 3.93
C ALA A 303 -9.94 3.08 3.74
N THR A 304 -10.91 3.98 3.63
CA THR A 304 -12.32 3.65 3.40
C THR A 304 -12.52 2.92 2.07
N LEU A 305 -11.96 3.45 0.98
CA LEU A 305 -12.01 2.83 -0.34
C LEU A 305 -11.34 1.45 -0.34
N THR A 306 -10.16 1.34 0.27
CA THR A 306 -9.42 0.08 0.41
C THR A 306 -10.25 -0.97 1.15
N ALA A 307 -10.90 -0.60 2.26
CA ALA A 307 -11.72 -1.52 3.05
C ALA A 307 -12.97 -1.99 2.29
N VAL A 308 -13.68 -1.07 1.62
CA VAL A 308 -14.85 -1.39 0.79
C VAL A 308 -14.47 -2.32 -0.36
N ALA A 309 -13.41 -1.97 -1.09
CA ALA A 309 -12.92 -2.77 -2.21
C ALA A 309 -12.46 -4.17 -1.77
N THR A 310 -11.72 -4.26 -0.65
CA THR A 310 -11.27 -5.55 -0.10
C THR A 310 -12.46 -6.44 0.24
N ARG A 311 -13.49 -5.88 0.90
CA ARG A 311 -14.71 -6.63 1.22
C ARG A 311 -15.45 -7.09 -0.02
N ALA A 312 -15.55 -6.24 -1.06
CA ALA A 312 -16.15 -6.61 -2.33
C ALA A 312 -15.40 -7.76 -3.02
N LEU A 313 -14.08 -7.65 -3.13
CA LEU A 313 -13.24 -8.68 -3.74
C LEU A 313 -13.29 -10.01 -2.97
N ARG A 314 -13.31 -9.97 -1.64
CA ARG A 314 -13.49 -11.18 -0.81
C ARG A 314 -14.84 -11.87 -1.04
N ARG A 315 -15.92 -11.11 -1.27
CA ARG A 315 -17.23 -11.67 -1.63
C ARG A 315 -17.24 -12.31 -3.01
N LEU A 316 -16.52 -11.73 -3.97
CA LEU A 316 -16.37 -12.26 -5.33
C LEU A 316 -15.44 -13.48 -5.39
N LEU A 317 -14.53 -13.59 -4.43
CA LEU A 317 -13.51 -14.63 -4.34
C LEU A 317 -13.56 -15.33 -2.97
N PRO A 318 -14.69 -15.95 -2.60
CA PRO A 318 -14.77 -16.73 -1.37
C PRO A 318 -13.73 -17.84 -1.46
N ASP A 319 -13.00 -18.07 -0.37
CA ASP A 319 -11.95 -19.10 -0.27
C ASP A 319 -10.67 -18.85 -1.07
N SER A 320 -10.46 -17.66 -1.65
CA SER A 320 -9.15 -17.30 -2.21
C SER A 320 -8.25 -16.79 -1.09
N PRO A 321 -7.24 -17.57 -0.63
CA PRO A 321 -6.22 -17.01 0.22
C PRO A 321 -5.47 -15.92 -0.56
N GLY A 322 -5.01 -14.88 0.14
CA GLY A 322 -4.03 -13.99 -0.43
C GLY A 322 -2.77 -14.77 -0.82
N PRO A 323 -1.99 -14.27 -1.79
CA PRO A 323 -0.72 -14.88 -2.15
C PRO A 323 0.22 -14.97 -0.94
N SER A 324 1.10 -15.97 -0.96
CA SER A 324 2.13 -16.09 0.07
C SER A 324 3.22 -15.03 -0.08
N LEU A 325 3.48 -14.58 -1.31
CA LEU A 325 4.51 -13.57 -1.64
C LEU A 325 3.88 -12.33 -2.28
N TYR A 326 4.46 -11.14 -2.07
CA TYR A 326 3.87 -9.87 -2.57
C TYR A 326 3.78 -9.75 -4.11
N HIS A 327 4.59 -10.53 -4.84
CA HIS A 327 4.62 -10.52 -6.30
C HIS A 327 3.79 -11.65 -6.92
N GLU A 328 3.22 -12.52 -6.09
CA GLU A 328 2.34 -13.57 -6.55
C GLU A 328 0.92 -13.00 -6.72
N GLY A 329 0.31 -13.40 -7.82
CA GLY A 329 -1.07 -13.08 -8.12
C GLY A 329 -2.08 -13.89 -7.30
N VAL A 330 -3.35 -13.50 -7.30
CA VAL A 330 -4.46 -14.35 -6.81
C VAL A 330 -5.02 -15.17 -7.99
N PRO A 331 -4.75 -16.48 -8.13
CA PRO A 331 -5.07 -17.21 -9.36
C PRO A 331 -6.57 -17.22 -9.71
N ALA A 332 -7.45 -17.25 -8.71
CA ALA A 332 -8.89 -17.18 -8.90
C ALA A 332 -9.35 -15.85 -9.53
N LEU A 333 -8.65 -14.75 -9.22
CA LEU A 333 -8.93 -13.44 -9.79
C LEU A 333 -8.58 -13.37 -11.28
N ASP A 334 -7.52 -14.04 -11.73
CA ASP A 334 -7.11 -14.02 -13.15
C ASP A 334 -8.23 -14.56 -14.06
N ARG A 335 -8.95 -15.57 -13.58
CA ARG A 335 -10.11 -16.15 -14.28
C ARG A 335 -11.27 -15.16 -14.40
N LEU A 336 -11.62 -14.48 -13.29
CA LEU A 336 -12.69 -13.49 -13.29
C LEU A 336 -12.34 -12.28 -14.17
N LEU A 337 -11.12 -11.78 -14.09
CA LEU A 337 -10.65 -10.71 -14.96
C LEU A 337 -10.69 -11.15 -16.45
N GLY A 338 -10.34 -12.40 -16.74
CA GLY A 338 -10.41 -13.01 -18.07
C GLY A 338 -11.80 -12.93 -18.71
N SER A 339 -12.87 -13.09 -17.93
CA SER A 339 -14.26 -13.00 -18.40
C SER A 339 -14.87 -11.59 -18.29
N SER A 340 -14.24 -10.68 -17.56
CA SER A 340 -14.70 -9.29 -17.42
C SER A 340 -14.38 -8.42 -18.64
N ARG A 341 -15.19 -7.38 -18.81
CA ARG A 341 -14.90 -6.27 -19.71
C ARG A 341 -13.85 -5.37 -19.06
N LEU A 342 -12.86 -4.93 -19.83
CA LEU A 342 -11.89 -3.97 -19.33
C LEU A 342 -12.57 -2.62 -19.02
N PRO A 343 -11.97 -1.81 -18.13
CA PRO A 343 -12.34 -0.41 -18.00
C PRO A 343 -12.32 0.23 -19.39
N ARG A 344 -13.41 0.92 -19.74
CA ARG A 344 -13.46 1.69 -20.98
C ARG A 344 -12.56 2.91 -20.82
N ILE A 345 -11.74 3.20 -21.83
CA ILE A 345 -11.03 4.48 -21.87
C ILE A 345 -11.83 5.42 -22.74
N ALA A 346 -12.46 6.41 -22.12
CA ALA A 346 -13.02 7.53 -22.85
C ALA A 346 -11.88 8.50 -23.13
N ARG A 347 -11.56 8.73 -24.41
CA ARG A 347 -10.47 9.63 -24.82
C ARG A 347 -11.04 10.80 -25.60
N CYS A 348 -10.70 12.02 -25.17
CA CYS A 348 -10.84 13.19 -26.01
C CYS A 348 -9.79 13.07 -27.11
N PRO A 349 -10.17 13.07 -28.41
CA PRO A 349 -9.20 13.18 -29.49
C PRO A 349 -8.31 14.40 -29.20
N ARG A 350 -6.99 14.20 -29.24
CA ARG A 350 -6.04 15.33 -29.18
C ARG A 350 -5.90 15.92 -30.57
#